data_AF-T0YZW7-F1
#
_entry.id   AF-T0YZW7-F1
#
_cell.length_a   1.000
_cell.length_b   1.000
_cell.length_c   1.000
_cell.angle_alpha   90.00
_cell.angle_beta   90.00
_cell.angle_gamma   90.00
#
_symmetry.space_group_name_H-M   'P 1'
#
loop_
_entity.id
_entity.type
_entity.pdbx_description
1 polymer ?
#
loop_
_entity_poly.entity_id
_entity_poly.type
_entity_poly.pdbx_seq_one_letter_code
_entity_poly.pdbx_strand_id
1 'polypeptide(L)'
;MTYMQTGASYGLGLFLPLMILLGFVAYVVQEMTVRLGAVTRRGHAELIWKRYGPFWGWFSLVDLIVANVLTLMTEFIGIRLGGQALGLPAWLTVPAALVFIVGVLVFLRYWTWERISLFVAAFNLVFVPLAVLAHPDWQGVARAFAGQGWMVPGGFL
;
A
#
# COMPACT_ATOMS: atom_id res chain seq x y z
N MET A 1 -0.93 7.14 4.50
CA MET A 1 -1.67 8.41 4.71
C MET A 1 -3.15 8.17 4.93
N THR A 2 -3.89 7.58 3.99
CA THR A 2 -5.33 7.31 4.13
C THR A 2 -5.68 6.59 5.43
N TYR A 3 -4.97 5.52 5.78
CA TYR A 3 -5.21 4.81 7.04
C TYR A 3 -4.95 5.65 8.30
N MET A 4 -3.91 6.49 8.31
CA MET A 4 -3.65 7.41 9.42
C MET A 4 -4.77 8.46 9.53
N GLN A 5 -5.21 9.01 8.40
CA GLN A 5 -6.27 10.01 8.36
C GLN A 5 -7.61 9.42 8.79
N THR A 6 -7.99 8.26 8.26
CA THR A 6 -9.23 7.58 8.65
C THR A 6 -9.20 7.16 10.12
N GLY A 7 -8.07 6.65 10.62
CA GLY A 7 -7.90 6.33 12.03
C GLY A 7 -8.01 7.54 12.94
N ALA A 8 -7.47 8.69 12.53
CA ALA A 8 -7.56 9.95 13.27
C ALA A 8 -8.98 10.55 13.25
N SER A 9 -9.68 10.49 12.11
CA SER A 9 -11.01 11.10 11.94
C SER A 9 -12.16 10.25 12.48
N TYR A 10 -12.10 8.93 12.34
CA TYR A 10 -13.22 8.01 12.65
C TYR A 10 -12.95 7.08 13.84
N GLY A 11 -11.75 7.14 14.41
CA GLY A 11 -11.37 6.31 15.55
C GLY A 11 -11.26 4.82 15.21
N LEU A 12 -10.95 4.02 16.24
CA LEU A 12 -10.70 2.58 16.10
C LEU A 12 -11.95 1.78 15.74
N GLY A 13 -13.15 2.26 16.10
CA GLY A 13 -14.41 1.56 15.91
C GLY A 13 -14.77 1.31 14.43
N LEU A 14 -14.49 2.26 13.54
CA LEU A 14 -14.70 2.11 12.09
C LEU A 14 -13.44 1.64 11.35
N PHE A 15 -12.27 2.13 11.78
CA PHE A 15 -11.01 1.85 11.12
C PHE A 15 -10.65 0.36 11.16
N LEU A 16 -10.81 -0.26 12.33
CA LEU A 16 -10.39 -1.62 12.57
C LEU A 16 -11.19 -2.68 11.78
N PRO A 17 -12.54 -2.69 11.77
CA PRO A 17 -13.29 -3.61 10.93
C PRO A 17 -12.97 -3.45 9.44
N LEU A 18 -12.87 -2.21 8.97
CA LEU A 18 -12.58 -1.92 7.57
C LEU A 18 -11.19 -2.42 7.19
N MET A 19 -10.19 -2.24 8.05
CA MET A 19 -8.84 -2.73 7.86
C MET A 19 -8.81 -4.27 7.78
N ILE A 20 -9.48 -4.97 8.71
CA ILE A 20 -9.53 -6.44 8.71
C ILE A 20 -10.18 -6.95 7.43
N LEU A 21 -11.32 -6.37 7.04
CA LEU A 21 -12.06 -6.79 5.85
C LEU A 21 -11.25 -6.54 4.57
N LEU A 22 -10.72 -5.33 4.38
CA LEU A 22 -9.91 -4.99 3.20
C LEU A 22 -8.62 -5.80 3.15
N GLY A 23 -7.97 -6.02 4.30
CA GLY A 23 -6.78 -6.86 4.41
C GLY A 23 -7.06 -8.31 4.02
N PHE A 24 -8.18 -8.87 4.49
CA PHE A 24 -8.60 -10.22 4.10
C PHE A 24 -8.91 -10.33 2.61
N VAL A 25 -9.66 -9.37 2.05
CA VAL A 25 -9.95 -9.35 0.60
C VAL A 25 -8.67 -9.24 -0.21
N ALA A 26 -7.76 -8.34 0.18
CA ALA A 26 -6.46 -8.18 -0.50
C ALA A 26 -5.63 -9.46 -0.43
N TYR A 27 -5.59 -10.14 0.72
CA TYR A 27 -4.91 -11.42 0.89
C TYR A 27 -5.48 -12.48 -0.06
N VAL A 28 -6.80 -12.64 -0.09
CA VAL A 28 -7.46 -13.61 -0.97
C VAL A 28 -7.18 -13.29 -2.44
N VAL A 29 -7.29 -12.03 -2.86
CA VAL A 29 -7.00 -11.62 -4.24
C VAL A 29 -5.55 -11.90 -4.62
N GLN A 30 -4.58 -11.62 -3.72
CA GLN A 30 -3.17 -11.92 -3.96
C GLN A 30 -2.91 -13.42 -4.05
N GLU A 31 -3.51 -14.22 -3.16
CA GLU A 31 -3.39 -15.68 -3.17
C GLU A 31 -3.90 -16.27 -4.50
N MET A 32 -5.08 -15.84 -4.96
CA MET A 32 -5.63 -16.28 -6.24
C MET A 32 -4.73 -15.89 -7.40
N THR A 33 -4.13 -14.69 -7.33
CA THR A 33 -3.24 -14.16 -8.36
C THR A 33 -1.95 -14.99 -8.47
N VAL A 34 -1.33 -15.29 -7.33
CA VAL A 34 -0.14 -16.12 -7.24
C VAL A 34 -0.44 -17.55 -7.71
N ARG A 35 -1.56 -18.13 -7.27
CA ARG A 35 -1.99 -19.47 -7.68
C ARG A 35 -2.23 -19.54 -9.18
N LEU A 36 -2.90 -18.55 -9.76
CA LEU A 36 -3.13 -18.51 -11.21
C LEU A 36 -1.81 -18.41 -11.98
N GLY A 37 -0.89 -17.54 -11.54
CA GLY A 37 0.44 -17.42 -12.13
C GLY A 37 1.26 -18.72 -12.07
N ALA A 38 1.22 -19.42 -10.93
CA ALA A 38 1.94 -20.68 -10.74
C ALA A 38 1.40 -21.81 -11.62
N VAL A 39 0.07 -21.95 -11.73
CA VAL A 39 -0.57 -23.02 -12.51
C VAL A 39 -0.47 -22.75 -14.02
N THR A 40 -0.74 -21.52 -14.45
CA THR A 40 -0.77 -21.19 -15.88
C THR A 40 0.61 -20.92 -16.48
N ARG A 41 1.62 -20.67 -15.62
CA ARG A 41 2.97 -20.19 -15.99
C ARG A 41 2.94 -18.97 -16.91
N ARG A 42 1.88 -18.18 -16.83
CA ARG A 42 1.64 -17.00 -17.65
C ARG A 42 1.22 -15.84 -16.76
N GLY A 43 1.55 -14.63 -17.20
CA GLY A 43 1.12 -13.42 -16.50
C GLY A 43 -0.39 -13.23 -16.57
N HIS A 44 -0.97 -12.62 -15.54
CA HIS A 44 -2.39 -12.25 -15.52
C HIS A 44 -2.84 -11.50 -16.78
N ALA A 45 -2.02 -10.54 -17.23
CA ALA A 45 -2.30 -9.80 -18.46
C ALA A 45 -2.41 -10.73 -19.68
N GLU A 46 -1.48 -11.67 -19.87
CA GLU A 46 -1.52 -12.59 -21.02
C GLU A 46 -2.79 -13.46 -21.04
N LEU A 47 -3.29 -13.84 -19.86
CA LEU A 47 -4.55 -14.58 -19.74
C LEU A 47 -5.76 -13.74 -20.14
N ILE A 48 -5.77 -12.44 -19.81
CA ILE A 48 -6.85 -11.53 -20.21
C ILE A 48 -6.93 -11.46 -21.73
N TRP A 49 -5.78 -11.29 -22.40
CA TRP A 49 -5.70 -11.23 -23.85
C TRP A 49 -6.17 -12.53 -24.51
N LYS A 50 -5.81 -13.69 -23.95
CA LYS A 50 -6.20 -15.00 -24.50
C LYS A 50 -7.66 -15.36 -24.26
N ARG A 51 -8.23 -14.96 -23.12
CA ARG A 51 -9.59 -15.36 -22.73
C ARG A 51 -10.66 -14.36 -23.18
N TYR A 52 -10.36 -13.06 -23.12
CA TYR A 52 -11.30 -11.97 -23.39
C TYR A 52 -10.99 -11.23 -24.70
N GLY A 53 -9.86 -11.52 -25.35
CA GLY A 53 -9.48 -10.94 -26.62
C GLY A 53 -8.72 -9.61 -26.50
N PRO A 54 -8.33 -9.01 -27.64
CA PRO A 54 -7.42 -7.88 -27.69
C PRO A 54 -8.04 -6.57 -27.16
N PHE A 55 -9.36 -6.37 -27.28
CA PHE A 55 -10.02 -5.17 -26.77
C PHE A 55 -9.92 -5.07 -25.24
N TRP A 56 -10.29 -6.13 -24.52
CA TRP A 56 -10.19 -6.19 -23.06
C TRP A 56 -8.75 -6.23 -22.57
N GLY A 57 -7.85 -6.82 -23.36
CA GLY A 57 -6.41 -6.77 -23.11
C GLY A 57 -5.84 -5.34 -23.11
N TRP A 58 -6.18 -4.54 -24.13
CA TRP A 58 -5.78 -3.13 -24.20
C TRP A 58 -6.42 -2.29 -23.09
N PHE A 59 -7.71 -2.48 -22.81
CA PHE A 59 -8.38 -1.78 -21.72
C PHE A 59 -7.71 -2.04 -20.36
N SER A 60 -7.42 -3.31 -20.04
CA SER A 60 -6.72 -3.68 -18.81
C SER A 60 -5.30 -3.14 -18.75
N LEU A 61 -4.58 -3.07 -19.88
CA LEU A 61 -3.25 -2.50 -19.93
C LEU A 61 -3.26 -0.99 -19.64
N VAL A 62 -4.20 -0.25 -20.23
CA VAL A 62 -4.36 1.19 -19.99
C VAL A 62 -4.71 1.46 -18.52
N ASP A 63 -5.66 0.70 -17.98
CA ASP A 63 -6.03 0.81 -16.56
C ASP A 63 -4.84 0.55 -15.64
N LEU A 64 -4.04 -0.48 -15.92
CA LEU A 64 -2.83 -0.78 -15.17
C LEU A 64 -1.80 0.36 -15.23
N ILE A 65 -1.60 0.97 -16.41
CA ILE A 65 -0.70 2.11 -16.58
C ILE A 65 -1.19 3.30 -15.74
N VAL A 66 -2.48 3.62 -15.82
CA VAL A 66 -3.08 4.72 -15.05
C VAL A 66 -2.94 4.47 -13.55
N ALA A 67 -3.25 3.27 -13.08
CA ALA A 67 -3.11 2.89 -11.67
C ALA A 67 -1.66 3.01 -11.18
N ASN A 68 -0.68 2.59 -11.98
CA ASN A 68 0.74 2.73 -11.64
C ASN A 68 1.19 4.20 -11.61
N VAL A 69 0.74 5.03 -12.55
CA VAL A 69 1.03 6.48 -12.54
C VAL A 69 0.45 7.13 -11.28
N LEU A 70 -0.80 6.82 -10.92
CA LEU A 70 -1.43 7.32 -9.69
C LEU A 70 -0.69 6.85 -8.42
N THR A 71 -0.18 5.62 -8.45
CA THR A 71 0.63 5.07 -7.36
C THR A 71 1.93 5.84 -7.22
N LEU A 72 2.68 6.04 -8.31
CA LEU A 72 3.89 6.84 -8.34
C LEU A 72 3.63 8.28 -7.85
N MET A 73 2.55 8.91 -8.29
CA MET A 73 2.17 10.24 -7.79
C MET A 73 2.01 10.26 -6.27
N THR A 74 1.34 9.25 -5.72
CA THR A 74 1.11 9.11 -4.27
C THR A 74 2.42 8.91 -3.51
N GLU A 75 3.35 8.11 -4.05
CA GLU A 75 4.68 7.92 -3.48
C GLU A 75 5.48 9.24 -3.44
N PHE A 76 5.49 10.00 -4.54
CA PHE A 76 6.17 11.29 -4.59
C PHE A 76 5.56 12.34 -3.66
N ILE A 77 4.23 12.35 -3.48
CA ILE A 77 3.57 13.17 -2.46
C ILE A 77 4.07 12.77 -1.06
N GLY A 78 4.16 11.47 -0.78
CA GLY A 78 4.72 10.95 0.48
C GLY A 78 6.15 11.42 0.73
N ILE A 79 7.01 11.34 -0.29
CA ILE A 79 8.41 11.80 -0.22
C ILE A 79 8.49 13.30 0.05
N ARG A 80 7.65 14.11 -0.61
CA ARG A 80 7.58 15.55 -0.38
C ARG A 80 7.19 15.85 1.07
N LEU A 81 6.13 15.22 1.58
CA LEU A 81 5.66 15.45 2.95
C LEU A 81 6.67 14.97 3.99
N GLY A 82 7.30 13.82 3.76
CA GLY A 82 8.39 13.32 4.61
C GLY A 82 9.62 14.23 4.60
N GLY A 83 10.01 14.74 3.43
CA GLY A 83 11.09 15.71 3.30
C GLY A 83 10.79 17.04 4.01
N GLN A 84 9.55 17.53 3.91
CA GLN A 84 9.11 18.71 4.65
C GLN A 84 9.19 18.52 6.17
N ALA A 85 8.86 17.33 6.68
CA ALA A 85 9.01 17.03 8.11
C ALA A 85 10.47 17.06 8.59
N LEU A 86 11.44 16.84 7.67
CA LEU A 86 12.88 16.98 7.91
C LEU A 86 13.41 18.40 7.65
N GLY A 87 12.54 19.36 7.30
CA GLY A 87 12.93 20.73 6.94
C GLY A 87 13.52 20.89 5.54
N LEU A 88 13.44 19.85 4.69
CA LEU A 88 13.96 19.91 3.32
C LEU A 88 12.93 20.49 2.36
N PRO A 89 13.34 21.37 1.43
CA PRO A 89 12.42 21.99 0.48
C PRO A 89 12.03 21.03 -0.65
N ALA A 90 10.77 21.11 -1.09
CA ALA A 90 10.19 20.18 -2.07
C ALA A 90 10.93 20.13 -3.42
N TRP A 91 11.52 21.25 -3.83
CA TRP A 91 12.27 21.36 -5.08
C TRP A 91 13.58 20.54 -5.06
N LEU A 92 14.10 20.20 -3.88
CA LEU A 92 15.28 19.36 -3.72
C LEU A 92 14.89 17.89 -3.51
N THR A 93 13.86 17.63 -2.70
CA THR A 93 13.47 16.26 -2.31
C THR A 93 12.92 15.45 -3.47
N VAL A 94 12.12 16.08 -4.34
CA VAL A 94 11.47 15.38 -5.48
C VAL A 94 12.49 14.95 -6.54
N PRO A 95 13.38 15.83 -7.06
CA PRO A 95 14.40 15.42 -8.02
C PRO A 95 15.40 14.44 -7.41
N ALA A 96 15.79 14.63 -6.15
CA ALA A 96 16.71 13.71 -5.48
C ALA A 96 16.14 12.29 -5.39
N ALA A 97 14.85 12.15 -5.05
CA ALA A 97 14.17 10.86 -5.04
C ALA A 97 14.08 10.24 -6.43
N LEU A 98 13.79 11.04 -7.46
CA LEU A 98 13.75 10.56 -8.84
C LEU A 98 15.12 10.02 -9.29
N VAL A 99 16.19 10.79 -9.05
CA VAL A 99 17.57 10.38 -9.36
C VAL A 99 17.94 9.12 -8.57
N PHE A 100 17.55 9.02 -7.30
CA PHE A 100 17.78 7.84 -6.49
C PHE A 100 17.08 6.60 -7.06
N ILE A 101 15.79 6.70 -7.39
CA ILE A 101 15.00 5.58 -7.95
C ILE A 101 15.58 5.15 -9.31
N VAL A 102 15.86 6.10 -10.21
CA VAL A 102 16.46 5.79 -11.52
C VAL A 102 17.85 5.17 -11.35
N GLY A 103 18.67 5.70 -10.44
CA GLY A 103 19.98 5.14 -10.14
C GLY A 103 19.89 3.70 -9.62
N VAL A 104 18.96 3.42 -8.72
CA VAL A 104 18.70 2.06 -8.23
C VAL A 104 18.23 1.14 -9.36
N LEU A 105 17.37 1.61 -10.26
CA LEU A 105 16.89 0.79 -11.39
C LEU A 105 18.00 0.47 -12.41
N VAL A 106 18.91 1.41 -12.68
CA VAL A 106 19.94 1.26 -13.72
C VAL A 106 21.17 0.54 -13.20
N PHE A 107 21.61 0.83 -11.98
CA PHE A 107 22.93 0.39 -11.49
C PHE A 107 22.88 -0.81 -10.55
N LEU A 108 21.73 -1.13 -9.96
CA LEU A 108 21.67 -2.13 -8.90
C LEU A 108 21.42 -3.54 -9.47
N ARG A 109 22.32 -4.48 -9.15
CA ARG A 109 22.13 -5.90 -9.52
C ARG A 109 20.93 -6.47 -8.76
N TYR A 110 20.22 -7.41 -9.39
CA TYR A 110 19.00 -8.04 -8.86
C TYR A 110 19.13 -8.49 -7.39
N TRP A 111 20.21 -9.20 -7.05
CA TRP A 111 20.50 -9.66 -5.69
C TRP A 111 20.64 -8.54 -4.65
N THR A 112 21.28 -7.43 -5.04
CA THR A 112 21.46 -6.27 -4.15
C THR A 112 20.12 -5.55 -3.98
N TRP A 113 19.35 -5.42 -5.05
CA TRP A 113 18.03 -4.82 -5.02
C TRP A 113 17.07 -5.58 -4.11
N GLU A 114 17.01 -6.91 -4.22
CA GLU A 114 16.18 -7.75 -3.36
C GLU A 114 16.51 -7.53 -1.87
N ARG A 115 17.80 -7.52 -1.53
CA ARG A 115 18.24 -7.33 -0.14
C ARG A 115 17.92 -5.95 0.42
N ILE A 116 18.07 -4.90 -0.40
CA ILE A 116 17.69 -3.53 0.00
C ILE A 116 16.17 -3.44 0.18
N SER A 117 15.38 -3.98 -0.75
CA SER A 117 13.92 -4.00 -0.66
C SER A 117 13.43 -4.73 0.59
N LEU A 118 14.02 -5.89 0.92
CA LEU A 118 13.74 -6.61 2.16
C LEU A 118 14.14 -5.82 3.40
N PHE A 119 15.29 -5.13 3.36
CA PHE A 119 15.70 -4.26 4.46
C PHE A 119 14.74 -3.08 4.66
N VAL A 120 14.30 -2.43 3.59
CA VAL A 120 13.30 -1.33 3.65
C VAL A 120 11.94 -1.86 4.14
N ALA A 121 11.53 -3.05 3.71
CA ALA A 121 10.33 -3.71 4.23
C ALA A 121 10.47 -4.03 5.73
N ALA A 122 11.63 -4.53 6.15
CA ALA A 122 11.92 -4.77 7.56
C ALA A 122 11.98 -3.47 8.38
N PHE A 123 12.50 -2.39 7.81
CA PHE A 123 12.53 -1.07 8.44
C PHE A 123 11.11 -0.53 8.70
N ASN A 124 10.12 -0.88 7.88
CA ASN A 124 8.73 -0.54 8.18
C ASN A 124 8.22 -1.16 9.50
N LEU A 125 8.87 -2.20 10.05
CA LEU A 125 8.54 -2.68 11.39
C LEU A 125 8.83 -1.66 12.50
N VAL A 126 9.57 -0.57 12.24
CA VAL A 126 9.73 0.55 13.20
C VAL A 126 8.38 1.14 13.63
N PHE A 127 7.34 1.04 12.81
CA PHE A 127 5.99 1.45 13.21
C PHE A 127 5.40 0.62 14.35
N VAL A 128 5.84 -0.64 14.55
CA VAL A 128 5.36 -1.51 15.63
C VAL A 128 5.76 -0.99 17.01
N PRO A 129 7.05 -0.77 17.34
CA PRO A 129 7.44 -0.21 18.64
C PRO A 129 6.91 1.21 18.82
N LEU A 130 6.84 2.03 17.76
CA LEU A 130 6.22 3.37 17.84
C LEU A 130 4.74 3.30 18.23
N ALA A 131 3.99 2.34 17.69
CA ALA A 131 2.60 2.13 18.05
C ALA A 131 2.44 1.69 19.52
N VAL A 132 3.37 0.87 20.04
CA VAL A 132 3.36 0.45 21.46
C VAL A 132 3.71 1.62 22.39
N LEU A 133 4.69 2.44 22.01
CA LEU A 133 5.12 3.64 22.74
C LEU A 133 4.07 4.76 22.75
N ALA A 134 3.18 4.78 21.76
CA ALA A 134 2.06 5.73 21.70
C ALA A 134 1.00 5.50 22.80
N HIS A 135 1.22 4.57 23.74
CA HIS A 135 0.28 4.17 24.79
C HIS A 135 -1.14 3.96 24.25
N PRO A 136 -1.34 3.03 23.30
CA PRO A 136 -2.64 2.81 22.72
C PRO A 136 -3.58 2.30 23.81
N ASP A 137 -4.84 2.75 23.76
CA ASP A 137 -5.87 2.21 24.63
C ASP A 137 -6.17 0.76 24.20
N TRP A 138 -5.43 -0.18 24.79
CA TRP A 138 -5.57 -1.61 24.52
C TRP A 138 -6.97 -2.13 24.82
N GLN A 139 -7.70 -1.50 25.75
CA GLN A 139 -9.09 -1.86 26.02
C GLN A 139 -10.01 -1.37 24.89
N GLY A 140 -9.78 -0.16 24.37
CA GLY A 140 -10.46 0.35 23.19
C GLY A 140 -10.20 -0.49 21.94
N VAL A 141 -8.95 -0.92 21.73
CA VAL A 141 -8.56 -1.84 20.63
C VAL A 141 -9.25 -3.20 20.80
N ALA A 142 -9.23 -3.79 21.99
CA ALA A 142 -9.88 -5.07 22.26
C ALA A 142 -11.41 -5.01 22.09
N ARG A 143 -12.06 -3.93 22.53
CA ARG A 143 -13.50 -3.71 22.31
C ARG A 143 -13.83 -3.56 20.82
N ALA A 144 -13.01 -2.81 20.08
CA ALA A 144 -13.16 -2.67 18.64
C ALA A 144 -12.93 -4.01 17.90
N PHE A 145 -11.99 -4.86 18.35
CA PHE A 145 -11.80 -6.21 17.80
C PHE A 145 -12.99 -7.14 18.13
N ALA A 146 -13.57 -7.00 19.32
CA ALA A 146 -14.73 -7.79 19.76
C ALA A 146 -16.07 -7.33 19.14
N GLY A 147 -16.06 -6.29 18.29
CA GLY A 147 -17.27 -5.76 17.64
C GLY A 147 -18.07 -4.78 18.50
N GLN A 148 -17.64 -4.48 19.72
CA GLN A 148 -18.28 -3.46 20.56
C GLN A 148 -17.80 -2.06 20.13
N GLY A 149 -18.64 -1.37 19.35
CA GLY A 149 -18.38 0.01 18.90
C GLY A 149 -18.07 0.16 17.42
N TRP A 150 -18.44 -0.81 16.56
CA TRP A 150 -18.51 -0.63 15.11
C TRP A 150 -19.68 0.30 14.75
N MET A 151 -19.62 1.55 15.22
CA MET A 151 -20.61 2.58 14.92
C MET A 151 -19.96 3.57 13.96
N VAL A 152 -20.61 3.78 12.82
CA VAL A 152 -20.27 4.86 11.90
C VAL A 152 -20.67 6.17 12.58
N PRO A 153 -19.75 7.10 12.88
CA PRO A 153 -20.14 8.43 13.35
C PRO A 153 -20.84 9.15 12.19
N GLY A 154 -22.18 9.13 12.20
CA GLY A 154 -23.04 9.59 11.10
C GLY A 154 -23.83 8.43 10.50
N GLY A 155 -24.94 8.08 11.14
CA GLY A 155 -25.67 6.84 10.90
C GLY A 155 -26.22 6.65 9.48
N PHE A 156 -26.39 5.37 9.14
CA PHE A 156 -27.68 4.81 8.72
C PHE A 156 -27.84 3.44 9.39
N LEU A 157 -28.25 3.50 10.65
CA LEU A 157 -29.26 2.70 11.39
C LEU A 157 -29.03 2.92 12.89
#